data_AF-A0A958R7I4-F1
#
_entry.id   AF-A0A958R7I4-F1
#
_cell.length_a   1.000
_cell.length_b   1.000
_cell.length_c   1.000
_cell.angle_alpha   90.00
_cell.angle_beta   90.00
_cell.angle_gamma   90.00
#
_symmetry.space_group_name_H-M   'P 1'
#
loop_
_entity.id
_entity.type
_entity.pdbx_description
1 polymer ?
#
loop_
_entity_poly.entity_id
_entity_poly.type
_entity_poly.pdbx_seq_one_letter_code
_entity_poly.pdbx_strand_id
1 'polypeptide(L)'
;WWPEEELTHKELWEIQTIFNKNKPEIMLTHDAPEFLVDYLVAASGRTSKLSYPSVTRQSFSGYFYGHKPKLWLFGHWHIPFDLEYEGCRFICLPELASAKVNTKTLNVEFLER
;
A
#
# COMPACT_ATOMS: atom_id res chain seq x y z
N TRP A 1 -12.84 1.38 7.64
CA TRP A 1 -11.75 1.50 8.61
C TRP A 1 -12.36 1.25 9.96
N TRP A 2 -11.90 0.19 10.63
CA TRP A 2 -12.38 -0.21 11.95
C TRP A 2 -11.16 -0.19 12.89
N PRO A 3 -11.18 0.57 13.99
CA PRO A 3 -10.04 0.65 14.91
C PRO A 3 -9.54 -0.71 15.41
N GLU A 4 -10.45 -1.68 15.52
CA GLU A 4 -10.17 -3.03 16.04
C GLU A 4 -9.43 -3.93 15.02
N GLU A 5 -9.36 -3.52 13.75
CA GLU A 5 -8.59 -4.21 12.71
C GLU A 5 -7.14 -3.71 12.63
N GLU A 6 -6.78 -2.65 13.38
CA GLU A 6 -5.40 -2.17 13.42
C GLU A 6 -4.56 -2.97 14.42
N LEU A 7 -3.37 -3.33 13.97
CA LEU A 7 -2.35 -3.91 14.84
C LEU A 7 -1.92 -2.87 15.89
N THR A 8 -1.51 -3.38 17.05
CA THR A 8 -0.88 -2.54 18.07
C THR A 8 0.44 -1.97 17.57
N HIS A 9 0.88 -0.85 18.14
CA HIS A 9 2.20 -0.27 17.82
C HIS A 9 3.36 -1.26 17.98
N LYS A 10 3.27 -2.17 18.96
CA LYS A 10 4.29 -3.20 19.19
C LYS A 10 4.37 -4.17 18.01
N GLU A 11 3.22 -4.68 17.55
CA GLU A 11 3.17 -5.60 16.41
C GLU A 11 3.64 -4.91 15.11
N LEU A 12 3.25 -3.65 14.90
CA LEU A 12 3.74 -2.85 13.77
C LEU A 12 5.26 -2.63 13.81
N TRP A 13 5.84 -2.49 15.01
CA TRP A 13 7.29 -2.37 15.17
C TRP A 13 8.03 -3.69 14.91
N GLU A 14 7.45 -4.82 15.31
CA GLU A 14 7.97 -6.16 14.99
C GLU A 14 7.98 -6.41 13.48
N ILE A 15 6.90 -6.02 12.78
CA ILE A 15 6.83 -6.05 11.31
C ILE A 15 7.91 -5.15 10.70
N GLN A 16 8.09 -3.93 11.22
CA GLN A 16 9.13 -3.01 10.73
C GLN A 16 10.53 -3.61 10.86
N THR A 17 10.79 -4.32 11.96
CA THR A 17 12.09 -4.99 12.19
C THR A 17 12.34 -6.06 11.14
N ILE A 18 11.33 -6.88 10.82
CA ILE A 18 11.41 -7.90 9.77
C ILE A 18 11.59 -7.23 8.40
N PHE A 19 10.83 -6.18 8.12
CA PHE A 19 10.89 -5.41 6.88
C PHE A 19 12.29 -4.82 6.65
N ASN A 20 12.85 -4.12 7.65
CA ASN A 20 14.18 -3.51 7.57
C ASN A 20 15.31 -4.53 7.37
N LYS A 21 15.15 -5.73 7.95
CA LYS A 21 16.09 -6.84 7.79
C LYS A 21 16.04 -7.44 6.38
N ASN A 22 14.85 -7.68 5.84
CA ASN A 22 14.67 -8.42 4.59
C ASN A 22 14.64 -7.52 3.35
N LYS A 23 14.33 -6.22 3.51
CA LYS A 23 14.29 -5.22 2.44
C LYS A 23 13.51 -5.70 1.20
N PRO A 24 12.22 -6.02 1.35
CA PRO A 24 11.45 -6.61 0.26
C PRO A 24 11.39 -5.67 -0.95
N GLU A 25 11.47 -6.23 -2.15
CA GLU A 25 11.30 -5.47 -3.40
C GLU A 25 9.81 -5.32 -3.77
N ILE A 26 8.96 -6.22 -3.27
CA ILE A 26 7.53 -6.25 -3.54
C ILE A 26 6.78 -6.18 -2.21
N MET A 27 5.84 -5.25 -2.11
CA MET A 27 4.93 -5.10 -0.98
C MET A 27 3.51 -5.43 -1.41
N LEU A 28 2.82 -6.23 -0.59
CA LEU A 28 1.40 -6.54 -0.72
C LEU A 28 0.71 -6.13 0.58
N THR A 29 -0.17 -5.14 0.53
CA THR A 29 -0.88 -4.64 1.72
C THR A 29 -2.36 -4.46 1.43
N HIS A 30 -3.19 -4.37 2.46
CA HIS A 30 -4.60 -4.03 2.25
C HIS A 30 -4.77 -2.54 1.96
N ASP A 31 -4.14 -1.67 2.74
CA ASP A 31 -4.23 -0.21 2.59
C ASP A 31 -2.92 0.39 2.05
N ALA A 32 -2.98 1.65 1.63
CA ALA A 32 -1.86 2.43 1.09
C ALA A 32 -1.04 3.11 2.21
N PRO A 33 0.22 3.51 1.94
CA PRO A 33 0.94 4.47 2.78
C PRO A 33 0.19 5.81 2.95
N GLU A 34 0.32 6.44 4.12
CA GLU A 34 -0.37 7.70 4.45
C GLU A 34 -0.03 8.81 3.45
N PHE A 35 1.21 8.89 2.95
CA PHE A 35 1.61 9.94 2.01
C PHE A 35 0.93 9.84 0.64
N LEU A 36 0.32 8.69 0.30
CA LEU A 36 -0.43 8.51 -0.94
C LEU A 36 -1.91 8.90 -0.82
N VAL A 37 -2.41 9.15 0.39
CA VAL A 37 -3.84 9.40 0.62
C VAL A 37 -4.35 10.58 -0.20
N ASP A 38 -3.60 11.67 -0.29
CA ASP A 38 -4.01 12.84 -1.08
C ASP A 38 -4.15 12.51 -2.58
N TYR A 39 -3.25 11.71 -3.13
CA TYR A 39 -3.32 11.25 -4.52
C TYR A 39 -4.53 10.34 -4.74
N LEU A 40 -4.81 9.45 -3.79
CA LEU A 40 -5.93 8.53 -3.83
C LEU A 40 -7.27 9.24 -3.69
N VAL A 41 -7.34 10.27 -2.85
CA VAL A 41 -8.53 11.12 -2.70
C VAL A 41 -8.75 11.94 -3.97
N ALA A 42 -7.70 12.52 -4.55
CA ALA A 42 -7.78 13.22 -5.83
C ALA A 42 -8.25 12.30 -6.96
N ALA A 43 -7.79 11.05 -6.99
CA ALA A 43 -8.18 10.06 -7.99
C ALA A 43 -9.62 9.51 -7.79
N SER A 44 -10.07 9.36 -6.54
CA SER A 44 -11.38 8.76 -6.23
C SER A 44 -12.51 9.77 -6.07
N GLY A 45 -12.20 11.04 -5.77
CA GLY A 45 -13.17 12.04 -5.30
C GLY A 45 -13.74 11.75 -3.90
N ARG A 46 -13.23 10.73 -3.18
CA ARG A 46 -13.76 10.30 -1.88
C ARG A 46 -12.99 10.95 -0.73
N THR A 47 -13.41 12.15 -0.35
CA THR A 47 -12.76 12.93 0.73
C THR A 47 -13.03 12.39 2.14
N SER A 48 -14.05 11.54 2.32
CA SER A 48 -14.42 10.99 3.63
C SER A 48 -13.30 10.19 4.31
N LYS A 49 -12.33 9.68 3.54
CA LYS A 49 -11.19 8.93 4.08
C LYS A 49 -10.07 9.81 4.66
N LEU A 50 -10.05 11.11 4.37
CA LEU A 50 -9.14 12.08 5.01
C LEU A 50 -9.47 12.29 6.50
N SER A 51 -10.72 12.03 6.88
CA SER A 51 -11.20 12.29 8.24
C SER A 51 -10.75 11.24 9.27
N TYR A 52 -10.05 10.17 8.86
CA TYR A 52 -9.69 9.06 9.73
C TYR A 52 -8.18 8.81 9.72
N PRO A 53 -7.45 9.19 10.77
CA PRO A 53 -6.05 8.82 10.89
C PRO A 53 -5.92 7.30 11.05
N SER A 54 -5.03 6.66 10.30
CA SER A 54 -4.73 5.23 10.43
C SER A 54 -3.27 5.05 10.89
N VAL A 55 -3.07 4.32 11.98
CA VAL A 55 -1.72 4.01 12.47
C VAL A 55 -1.01 3.08 11.49
N THR A 56 -1.77 2.20 10.84
CA THR A 56 -1.26 1.27 9.83
C THR A 56 -0.73 2.02 8.60
N ARG A 57 -1.48 2.98 8.05
CA ARG A 57 -1.02 3.79 6.91
C ARG A 57 0.21 4.64 7.27
N GLN A 58 0.23 5.23 8.46
CA GLN A 58 1.40 5.96 8.97
C GLN A 58 2.64 5.04 9.07
N SER A 59 2.46 3.81 9.57
CA SER A 59 3.54 2.82 9.65
C SER A 59 4.05 2.44 8.26
N PHE A 60 3.17 2.26 7.28
CA PHE A 60 3.55 1.99 5.89
C PHE A 60 4.38 3.12 5.26
N SER A 61 4.07 4.38 5.56
CA SER A 61 4.95 5.51 5.19
C SER A 61 6.33 5.36 5.80
N GLY A 62 6.41 5.02 7.08
CA GLY A 62 7.68 4.75 7.77
C GLY A 62 8.46 3.59 7.15
N TYR A 63 7.78 2.53 6.71
CA TYR A 63 8.42 1.40 6.02
C TYR A 63 9.02 1.85 4.68
N PHE A 64 8.23 2.56 3.87
CA PHE A 64 8.67 3.07 2.58
C PHE A 64 9.93 3.94 2.68
N TYR A 65 9.97 4.87 3.64
CA TYR A 65 11.13 5.75 3.80
C TYR A 65 12.34 5.05 4.44
N GLY A 66 12.14 3.94 5.18
CA GLY A 66 13.23 3.10 5.69
C GLY A 66 13.90 2.25 4.61
N HIS A 67 13.11 1.71 3.69
CA HIS A 67 13.58 0.99 2.50
C HIS A 67 12.53 1.11 1.40
N LYS A 68 12.93 1.59 0.21
CA LYS A 68 12.03 1.81 -0.92
C LYS A 68 11.86 0.50 -1.72
N PRO A 69 10.70 -0.19 -1.65
CA PRO A 69 10.42 -1.32 -2.52
C PRO A 69 10.31 -0.83 -3.97
N LYS A 70 10.38 -1.74 -4.93
CA LYS A 70 10.20 -1.40 -6.36
C LYS A 70 8.73 -1.44 -6.78
N LEU A 71 7.94 -2.28 -6.12
CA LEU A 71 6.53 -2.49 -6.42
C LEU A 71 5.72 -2.61 -5.13
N TRP A 72 4.60 -1.89 -5.06
CA TRP A 72 3.69 -1.95 -3.93
C TRP A 72 2.25 -2.06 -4.43
N LEU A 73 1.63 -3.22 -4.22
CA LEU A 73 0.23 -3.45 -4.55
C LEU A 73 -0.62 -3.34 -3.28
N PHE A 74 -1.73 -2.63 -3.39
CA PHE A 74 -2.68 -2.45 -2.30
C PHE A 74 -4.14 -2.44 -2.78
N GLY A 75 -5.07 -2.49 -1.84
CA GLY A 75 -6.51 -2.46 -2.09
C GLY A 75 -7.17 -1.33 -1.32
N HIS A 76 -8.26 -1.62 -0.61
CA HIS A 76 -9.00 -0.74 0.30
C HIS A 76 -9.68 0.49 -0.31
N TRP A 77 -9.11 1.12 -1.33
CA TRP A 77 -9.62 2.33 -1.98
C TRP A 77 -10.63 2.03 -3.08
N HIS A 78 -10.61 0.80 -3.60
CA HIS A 78 -11.55 0.26 -4.59
C HIS A 78 -11.58 1.13 -5.86
N ILE A 79 -10.42 1.66 -6.25
CA ILE A 79 -10.22 2.44 -7.47
C ILE A 79 -9.05 1.86 -8.25
N PRO A 80 -9.06 1.95 -9.59
CA PRO A 80 -7.85 1.73 -10.37
C PRO A 80 -6.91 2.92 -10.09
N PHE A 81 -5.73 2.63 -9.56
CA PHE A 81 -4.69 3.63 -9.32
C PHE A 81 -3.33 3.02 -9.66
N ASP A 82 -2.51 3.78 -10.36
CA ASP A 82 -1.15 3.41 -10.73
C ASP A 82 -0.28 4.67 -10.72
N LEU A 83 0.70 4.70 -9.82
CA LEU A 83 1.58 5.85 -9.64
C LEU A 83 3.01 5.38 -9.40
N GLU A 84 3.96 5.92 -10.16
CA GLU A 84 5.36 5.81 -9.81
C GLU A 84 5.76 6.97 -8.89
N TYR A 85 6.25 6.64 -7.70
CA TYR A 85 6.70 7.61 -6.71
C TYR A 85 8.06 7.18 -6.14
N GLU A 86 9.07 8.03 -6.31
CA GLU A 86 10.44 7.84 -5.82
C GLU A 86 11.05 6.45 -6.15
N GLY A 87 10.79 5.93 -7.36
CA GLY A 87 11.32 4.65 -7.83
C GLY A 87 10.52 3.41 -7.37
N CYS A 88 9.36 3.61 -6.76
CA CYS A 88 8.40 2.56 -6.43
C CYS A 88 7.12 2.75 -7.23
N ARG A 89 6.63 1.69 -7.87
CA ARG A 89 5.33 1.68 -8.52
C ARG A 89 4.26 1.23 -7.53
N PHE A 90 3.28 2.09 -7.31
CA PHE A 90 2.14 1.89 -6.42
C PHE A 90 0.89 1.57 -7.22
N ILE A 91 0.27 0.42 -6.98
CA ILE A 91 -0.93 -0.03 -7.70
C ILE A 91 -2.06 -0.31 -6.71
N CYS A 92 -3.19 0.39 -6.85
CA CYS A 92 -4.43 0.01 -6.17
C CYS A 92 -5.24 -0.92 -7.07
N LEU A 93 -5.62 -2.08 -6.52
CA LEU A 93 -6.58 -2.98 -7.16
C LEU A 93 -8.02 -2.52 -6.85
N PRO A 94 -8.90 -2.41 -7.87
CA PRO A 94 -10.33 -2.29 -7.65
C PRO A 94 -10.91 -3.48 -6.89
N GLU A 95 -12.10 -3.31 -6.35
CA GLU A 95 -12.80 -4.38 -5.63
C GLU A 95 -12.95 -5.64 -6.49
N LEU A 96 -12.55 -6.78 -5.92
CA LEU A 96 -12.53 -8.11 -6.54
C LEU A 96 -11.61 -8.24 -7.79
N ALA A 97 -10.84 -7.21 -8.13
CA ALA A 97 -9.86 -7.30 -9.23
C ALA A 97 -8.70 -8.22 -8.82
N SER A 98 -8.05 -8.83 -9.81
CA SER A 98 -6.90 -9.72 -9.59
C SER A 98 -5.79 -9.37 -10.55
N ALA A 99 -4.55 -9.53 -10.10
CA ALA A 99 -3.37 -9.31 -10.92
C ALA A 99 -2.34 -10.42 -10.68
N LYS A 100 -1.64 -10.80 -11.75
CA LYS A 100 -0.45 -11.65 -11.67
C LYS A 100 0.79 -10.77 -11.61
N VAL A 101 1.67 -11.06 -10.67
CA VAL A 101 2.94 -10.35 -10.52
C VAL A 101 4.07 -11.32 -10.85
N ASN A 102 4.91 -10.95 -11.82
CA ASN A 102 6.13 -11.66 -12.08
C ASN A 102 7.21 -11.19 -11.10
N THR A 103 7.61 -12.05 -10.17
CA THR A 103 8.53 -11.68 -9.08
C THR A 103 9.96 -11.35 -9.52
N LYS A 104 10.35 -11.69 -10.76
CA LYS A 104 11.69 -11.39 -11.31
C LYS A 104 11.73 -10.10 -12.11
N THR A 105 10.69 -9.84 -12.89
CA THR A 105 10.60 -8.67 -13.79
C THR A 105 9.78 -7.54 -13.20
N LEU A 106 9.02 -7.80 -12.13
CA LEU A 106 8.07 -6.89 -11.50
C LEU A 106 6.91 -6.46 -12.41
N ASN A 107 6.73 -7.15 -13.54
CA ASN A 107 5.59 -6.93 -14.41
C ASN A 107 4.30 -7.37 -13.72
N VAL A 108 3.26 -6.54 -13.88
CA VAL A 108 1.92 -6.76 -13.34
C VAL A 108 0.94 -6.90 -14.49
N GLU A 109 0.27 -8.04 -14.56
CA GLU A 109 -0.76 -8.36 -15.55
C GLU A 109 -2.12 -8.40 -14.83
N PHE A 110 -3.03 -7.50 -15.20
CA PHE A 110 -4.40 -7.51 -14.68
C PHE A 110 -5.20 -8.62 -15.37
N LEU A 111 -5.93 -9.40 -14.58
CA LEU A 111 -6.76 -10.47 -15.10
C LEU A 111 -8.16 -9.93 -15.39
N GLU A 112 -8.63 -10.14 -16.62
CA GLU A 112 -10.04 -9.97 -16.94
C GLU A 112 -10.86 -11.04 -16.22
N ARG A 113 -12.04 -10.66 -15.71
CA ARG A 113 -12.96 -11.59 -15.04
C ARG A 113 -13.81 -12.35 -16.05
#